data_AF-A0A1I7YWV6-F1
#
_entry.id   AF-A0A1I7YWV6-F1
#
_cell.length_a   1.000
_cell.length_b   1.000
_cell.length_c   1.000
_cell.angle_alpha   90.00
_cell.angle_beta   90.00
_cell.angle_gamma   90.00
#
_symmetry.space_group_name_H-M   'P 1'
#
loop_
_entity.id
_entity.type
_entity.pdbx_description
1 polymer ?
#
loop_
_entity_poly.entity_id
_entity_poly.type
_entity_poly.pdbx_seq_one_letter_code
_entity_poly.pdbx_strand_id
1 'polypeptide(L)'
;MHDGGATVTGYKIEKRTTKKKTWETVIETQETKATVGGLVNTEAYHFRVFAKNEKGLSEEALTTEKEVKLPEKPKEEIPPAPEGPLTVSDITESTCKLTWKRPKAIPKSTLVSYNVEKRESKSTNWSSVIKTQETYANVGGLINTEAYHFRVSTETDKGTSTTFLETTTVVKMVKKTVKKKVEIRGRFGFL
;
A
#
# COMPACT_ATOMS: atom_id res chain seq x y z
N MET A 1 -10.40 20.10 -57.73
CA MET A 1 -9.18 19.96 -56.92
C MET A 1 -8.85 21.37 -56.45
N HIS A 2 -9.25 21.72 -55.23
CA HIS A 2 -9.00 23.06 -54.69
C HIS A 2 -7.98 22.93 -53.57
N ASP A 3 -6.72 23.08 -53.94
CA ASP A 3 -5.64 23.27 -53.01
C ASP A 3 -5.79 24.71 -52.53
N GLY A 4 -6.69 24.97 -51.56
CA GLY A 4 -6.75 26.23 -50.81
C GLY A 4 -5.51 26.44 -49.93
N GLY A 5 -4.36 25.94 -50.40
CA GLY A 5 -3.16 25.57 -49.68
C GLY A 5 -2.29 26.77 -49.37
N ALA A 6 -2.74 27.58 -48.42
CA ALA A 6 -1.80 28.36 -47.64
C ALA A 6 -0.91 27.38 -46.86
N THR A 7 0.40 27.44 -47.07
CA THR A 7 1.38 26.60 -46.39
C THR A 7 1.19 26.73 -44.88
N VAL A 8 1.02 25.61 -44.20
CA VAL A 8 0.93 25.58 -42.74
C VAL A 8 2.27 26.03 -42.18
N THR A 9 2.27 27.16 -41.48
CA THR A 9 3.45 27.76 -40.83
C THR A 9 3.57 27.34 -39.37
N GLY A 10 2.56 26.68 -38.81
CA GLY A 10 2.65 26.01 -37.51
C GLY A 10 1.34 25.43 -37.01
N TYR A 11 1.29 25.12 -35.72
CA TYR A 11 0.19 24.46 -35.05
C TYR A 11 -0.03 25.05 -33.66
N LYS A 12 -1.29 25.17 -33.27
CA LYS A 12 -1.69 25.49 -31.90
C LYS A 12 -2.42 24.31 -31.29
N ILE A 13 -1.94 23.83 -30.15
CA ILE A 13 -2.51 22.73 -29.39
C ILE A 13 -3.21 23.30 -28.16
N GLU A 14 -4.45 22.89 -27.97
CA GLU A 14 -5.21 23.21 -26.77
C GLU A 14 -5.62 21.92 -26.04
N LYS A 15 -5.65 21.98 -24.71
CA LYS A 15 -6.16 20.90 -23.85
C LYS A 15 -7.44 21.33 -23.17
N ARG A 16 -8.29 20.35 -22.85
CA ARG A 16 -9.47 20.54 -21.98
C ARG A 16 -9.67 19.31 -21.13
N THR A 17 -9.84 19.49 -19.82
CA THR A 17 -10.24 18.38 -18.94
C THR A 17 -11.71 18.07 -19.16
N THR A 18 -12.14 16.81 -19.03
CA THR A 18 -13.57 16.44 -19.17
C THR A 18 -14.47 17.15 -18.14
N LYS A 19 -13.90 17.63 -17.03
CA LYS A 19 -14.59 18.39 -15.99
C LYS A 19 -14.78 19.87 -16.34
N LYS A 20 -13.91 20.45 -17.17
CA LYS A 20 -13.94 21.87 -17.55
C LYS A 20 -14.55 22.02 -18.94
N LYS A 21 -15.32 23.09 -19.15
CA LYS A 21 -15.87 23.43 -20.48
C LYS A 21 -14.89 24.25 -21.33
N THR A 22 -13.89 24.87 -20.71
CA THR A 22 -12.96 25.80 -21.34
C THR A 22 -11.72 25.10 -21.86
N TRP A 23 -11.31 25.43 -23.09
CA TRP A 23 -10.04 25.00 -23.68
C TRP A 23 -8.90 25.93 -23.26
N GLU A 24 -7.73 25.35 -23.03
CA GLU A 24 -6.52 26.05 -22.63
C GLU A 24 -5.41 25.80 -23.66
N THR A 25 -4.79 26.87 -24.16
CA THR A 25 -3.63 26.76 -25.06
C THR A 25 -2.43 26.21 -24.30
N VAL A 26 -1.88 25.10 -24.79
CA VAL A 26 -0.74 24.43 -24.15
C VAL A 26 0.55 24.55 -24.93
N ILE A 27 0.49 24.53 -26.26
CA ILE A 27 1.67 24.56 -27.12
C ILE A 27 1.34 25.32 -28.40
N GLU A 28 2.23 26.21 -28.81
CA GLU A 28 2.33 26.69 -30.18
C GLU A 28 3.68 26.22 -30.75
N THR A 29 3.66 25.52 -31.87
CA THR A 29 4.86 24.92 -32.47
C THR A 29 4.80 24.97 -33.98
N GLN A 30 5.95 24.95 -34.65
CA GLN A 30 6.02 24.75 -36.11
C GLN A 30 6.15 23.27 -36.48
N GLU A 31 6.40 22.41 -35.50
CA GLU A 31 6.59 20.98 -35.68
C GLU A 31 5.27 20.21 -35.75
N THR A 32 5.28 19.07 -36.43
CA THR A 32 4.13 18.15 -36.52
C THR A 32 4.04 17.20 -35.31
N LYS A 33 4.94 17.34 -34.33
CA LYS A 33 4.99 16.55 -33.10
C LYS A 33 5.21 17.48 -31.92
N ALA A 34 4.53 17.21 -30.80
CA ALA A 34 4.68 17.97 -29.57
C ALA A 34 4.31 17.12 -28.34
N THR A 35 4.96 17.37 -27.22
CA THR A 35 4.70 16.68 -25.95
C THR A 35 4.02 17.63 -24.98
N VAL A 36 2.76 17.34 -24.62
CA VAL A 36 2.00 18.16 -23.67
C VAL A 36 2.35 17.76 -22.24
N GLY A 37 2.92 18.69 -21.48
CA GLY A 37 3.20 18.53 -20.04
C GLY A 37 2.07 19.02 -19.12
N GLY A 38 2.28 18.87 -17.81
CA GLY A 38 1.36 19.40 -16.80
C GLY A 38 -0.03 18.75 -16.83
N LEU A 39 -0.07 17.44 -17.06
CA LEU A 39 -1.30 16.64 -17.00
C LEU A 39 -1.39 15.93 -15.64
N VAL A 40 -2.61 15.74 -15.14
CA VAL A 40 -2.89 15.11 -13.85
C VAL A 40 -3.41 13.69 -14.07
N ASN A 41 -2.79 12.70 -13.41
CA ASN A 41 -3.11 11.27 -13.59
C ASN A 41 -4.57 10.91 -13.29
N THR A 42 -5.28 11.71 -12.51
CA THR A 42 -6.68 11.47 -12.13
C THR A 42 -7.69 12.13 -13.07
N GLU A 43 -7.22 12.78 -14.14
CA GLU A 43 -8.06 13.51 -15.07
C GLU A 43 -8.00 12.92 -16.47
N ALA A 44 -9.11 13.07 -17.18
CA ALA A 44 -9.23 12.73 -18.57
C ALA A 44 -9.22 14.04 -19.40
N TYR A 45 -8.51 14.02 -20.51
CA TYR A 45 -8.27 15.19 -21.35
C TYR A 45 -8.78 14.95 -22.76
N HIS A 46 -9.30 16.01 -23.39
CA HIS A 46 -9.37 16.12 -24.83
C HIS A 46 -8.29 17.09 -25.31
N PHE A 47 -7.71 16.79 -26.45
CA PHE A 47 -6.77 17.67 -27.12
C PHE A 47 -7.36 18.08 -28.46
N ARG A 48 -7.12 19.32 -28.86
CA ARG A 48 -7.43 19.78 -30.22
C ARG A 48 -6.26 20.54 -30.80
N VAL A 49 -6.06 20.38 -32.10
CA VAL A 49 -4.95 20.99 -32.84
C VAL A 49 -5.51 21.86 -33.96
N PHE A 50 -5.08 23.11 -34.01
CA PHE A 50 -5.36 24.04 -35.11
C PHE A 50 -4.11 24.19 -35.96
N ALA A 51 -4.25 24.17 -37.29
CA ALA A 51 -3.18 24.57 -38.19
C ALA A 51 -3.11 26.10 -38.23
N LYS A 52 -1.90 26.66 -38.34
CA LYS A 52 -1.64 28.09 -38.47
C LYS A 52 -1.02 28.36 -39.83
N ASN A 53 -1.49 29.37 -40.52
CA ASN A 53 -0.90 29.91 -41.74
C ASN A 53 -0.76 31.44 -41.61
N GLU A 54 -0.31 32.13 -42.66
CA GLU A 54 -0.14 33.58 -42.67
C GLU A 54 -1.44 34.37 -42.42
N LYS A 55 -2.60 33.76 -42.68
CA LYS A 55 -3.92 34.37 -42.46
C LYS A 55 -4.47 34.12 -41.05
N GLY A 56 -3.86 33.23 -40.28
CA GLY A 56 -4.29 32.88 -38.93
C GLY A 56 -4.47 31.39 -38.71
N LEU A 57 -5.37 31.03 -37.79
CA LEU A 57 -5.65 29.64 -37.44
C LEU A 57 -6.71 29.04 -38.38
N SER A 58 -6.66 27.72 -38.57
CA SER A 58 -7.69 26.96 -39.27
C SER A 58 -9.04 27.11 -38.58
N GLU A 59 -10.11 27.13 -39.38
CA GLU A 59 -11.49 27.18 -38.87
C GLU A 59 -11.84 25.89 -38.12
N GLU A 60 -11.36 24.76 -38.62
CA GLU A 60 -11.55 23.45 -38.00
C GLU A 60 -10.33 23.06 -37.15
N ALA A 61 -10.61 22.46 -35.99
CA ALA A 61 -9.61 21.89 -35.10
C ALA A 61 -9.69 20.37 -35.16
N LEU A 62 -8.54 19.70 -35.33
CA LEU A 62 -8.48 18.25 -35.19
C LEU A 62 -8.55 17.90 -33.70
N THR A 63 -9.70 17.36 -33.28
CA THR A 63 -9.97 17.03 -31.86
C THR A 63 -9.89 15.53 -31.62
N THR A 64 -9.34 15.12 -30.48
CA THR A 64 -9.31 13.71 -30.08
C THR A 64 -10.73 13.17 -29.88
N GLU A 65 -11.09 12.12 -30.62
CA GLU A 65 -12.41 11.48 -30.55
C GLU A 65 -12.71 10.87 -29.17
N LYS A 66 -11.69 10.29 -28.54
CA LYS A 66 -11.77 9.69 -27.21
C LYS A 66 -11.04 10.55 -26.18
N GLU A 67 -11.48 10.44 -24.94
CA GLU A 67 -10.75 11.01 -23.81
C GLU A 67 -9.40 10.30 -23.64
N VAL A 68 -8.36 11.09 -23.44
CA VAL A 68 -7.01 10.62 -23.16
C VAL A 68 -6.80 10.67 -21.66
N LYS A 69 -6.56 9.52 -21.04
CA LYS A 69 -6.14 9.40 -19.64
C LYS A 69 -4.66 9.10 -19.62
N LEU A 70 -3.94 9.67 -18.65
CA LEU A 70 -2.57 9.22 -18.42
C LEU A 70 -2.61 7.75 -17.99
N PRO A 71 -1.60 6.96 -18.37
CA PRO A 71 -1.44 5.64 -17.81
C PRO A 71 -1.38 5.77 -16.29
N GLU A 72 -2.25 5.04 -15.58
CA GLU A 72 -2.09 4.90 -14.15
C GLU A 72 -0.71 4.31 -13.90
N LYS A 73 0.12 4.99 -13.09
CA LYS A 73 1.37 4.39 -12.62
C LYS A 73 0.97 3.03 -12.04
N PRO A 74 1.63 1.91 -12.42
CA PRO A 74 1.35 0.63 -11.81
C PRO A 74 1.38 0.83 -10.31
N LYS A 75 0.30 0.47 -9.61
CA LYS A 75 0.33 0.41 -8.15
C LYS A 75 1.56 -0.42 -7.81
N GLU A 76 2.54 0.17 -7.14
CA GLU A 76 3.62 -0.60 -6.55
C GLU A 76 2.96 -1.72 -5.75
N GLU A 77 3.18 -2.97 -6.16
CA GLU A 77 2.59 -4.17 -5.56
C GLU A 77 3.24 -4.47 -4.21
N ILE A 78 3.40 -3.43 -3.38
CA ILE A 78 3.85 -3.58 -2.00
C ILE A 78 2.85 -4.53 -1.32
N PRO A 79 3.33 -5.58 -0.65
CA PRO A 79 2.44 -6.57 -0.08
C PRO A 79 1.54 -5.93 0.99
N PRO A 80 0.27 -6.35 1.11
CA PRO A 80 -0.56 -5.98 2.25
C PRO A 80 0.00 -6.52 3.57
N ALA A 81 -0.40 -5.90 4.68
CA ALA A 81 -0.12 -6.43 6.02
C ALA A 81 -0.73 -7.83 6.23
N PRO A 82 -0.22 -8.62 7.20
CA PRO A 82 -0.83 -9.87 7.62
C PRO A 82 -2.29 -9.69 8.05
N GLU A 83 -3.09 -10.74 7.89
CA GLU A 83 -4.49 -10.72 8.32
C GLU A 83 -4.62 -10.99 9.81
N GLY A 84 -5.50 -10.21 10.43
CA GLY A 84 -5.78 -10.28 11.86
C GLY A 84 -6.80 -11.35 12.28
N PRO A 85 -7.01 -11.47 13.60
CA PRO A 85 -6.31 -10.73 14.65
C PRO A 85 -4.88 -11.25 14.90
N LEU A 86 -3.99 -10.37 15.39
CA LEU A 86 -2.71 -10.81 15.95
C LEU A 86 -2.96 -11.40 17.33
N THR A 87 -2.87 -12.72 17.43
CA THR A 87 -3.15 -13.46 18.67
C THR A 87 -1.88 -13.72 19.45
N VAL A 88 -1.94 -13.54 20.77
CA VAL A 88 -0.82 -13.78 21.68
C VAL A 88 -1.17 -14.91 22.62
N SER A 89 -0.29 -15.90 22.70
CA SER A 89 -0.45 -17.13 23.46
C SER A 89 0.88 -17.52 24.12
N ASP A 90 0.88 -18.58 24.93
CA ASP A 90 2.09 -19.14 25.57
C ASP A 90 2.99 -18.09 26.25
N ILE A 91 2.36 -17.12 26.92
CA ILE A 91 3.05 -16.05 27.65
C ILE A 91 3.75 -16.66 28.88
N THR A 92 5.05 -16.41 28.96
CA THR A 92 5.92 -16.71 30.11
C THR A 92 6.40 -15.39 30.74
N GLU A 93 7.38 -15.45 31.64
CA GLU A 93 8.01 -14.25 32.21
C GLU A 93 8.93 -13.51 31.22
N SER A 94 9.37 -14.18 30.14
CA SER A 94 10.33 -13.60 29.17
C SER A 94 10.07 -13.92 27.71
N THR A 95 9.02 -14.70 27.41
CA THR A 95 8.65 -15.12 26.06
C THR A 95 7.15 -15.12 25.83
N CYS A 96 6.72 -14.98 24.57
CA CYS A 96 5.34 -15.22 24.15
C CYS A 96 5.30 -15.76 22.71
N LYS A 97 4.18 -16.38 22.34
CA LYS A 97 3.92 -16.84 20.98
C LYS A 97 2.90 -15.94 20.30
N LEU A 98 3.26 -15.40 19.16
CA LEU A 98 2.41 -14.61 18.27
C LEU A 98 1.92 -15.47 17.12
N THR A 99 0.64 -15.37 16.74
CA THR A 99 0.05 -16.06 15.59
C THR A 99 -0.86 -15.11 14.80
N TRP A 100 -0.74 -15.14 13.48
CA TRP A 100 -1.49 -14.31 12.53
C TRP A 100 -1.90 -15.12 11.30
N LYS A 101 -2.51 -14.46 10.30
CA LYS A 101 -2.89 -15.09 9.03
C LYS A 101 -2.13 -14.48 7.86
N ARG A 102 -1.90 -15.28 6.82
CA ARG A 102 -1.35 -14.80 5.54
C ARG A 102 -2.30 -13.79 4.89
N PRO A 103 -1.79 -12.74 4.22
CA PRO A 103 -2.67 -11.82 3.50
C PRO A 103 -3.36 -12.48 2.28
N LYS A 104 -4.69 -12.30 2.14
CA LYS A 104 -5.51 -12.83 1.03
C LYS A 104 -5.09 -12.36 -0.36
N ALA A 105 -4.64 -11.11 -0.50
CA ALA A 105 -4.35 -10.52 -1.80
C ALA A 105 -2.99 -10.94 -2.37
N ILE A 106 -2.20 -11.74 -1.63
CA ILE A 106 -0.92 -12.25 -2.12
C ILE A 106 -1.11 -13.64 -2.74
N PRO A 107 -0.70 -13.85 -4.01
CA PRO A 107 -0.73 -15.16 -4.63
C PRO A 107 0.00 -16.21 -3.80
N LYS A 108 -0.57 -17.42 -3.70
CA LYS A 108 0.00 -18.48 -2.85
C LYS A 108 1.42 -18.87 -3.23
N SER A 109 1.77 -18.75 -4.51
CA SER A 109 3.09 -19.02 -5.09
C SER A 109 4.14 -17.96 -4.75
N THR A 110 3.74 -16.75 -4.34
CA THR A 110 4.67 -15.70 -3.94
C THR A 110 5.38 -16.10 -2.65
N LEU A 111 6.70 -15.97 -2.63
CA LEU A 111 7.48 -16.11 -1.41
C LEU A 111 7.18 -14.94 -0.47
N VAL A 112 6.76 -15.25 0.74
CA VAL A 112 6.40 -14.26 1.75
C VAL A 112 7.19 -14.51 3.02
N SER A 113 7.76 -13.46 3.57
CA SER A 113 8.30 -13.45 4.93
C SER A 113 7.57 -12.41 5.77
N TYR A 114 7.66 -12.57 7.08
CA TYR A 114 7.03 -11.70 8.07
C TYR A 114 8.10 -11.16 9.00
N ASN A 115 8.12 -9.84 9.17
CA ASN A 115 8.97 -9.18 10.14
C ASN A 115 8.12 -8.83 11.37
N VAL A 116 8.47 -9.45 12.50
CA VAL A 116 7.85 -9.21 13.79
C VAL A 116 8.67 -8.16 14.52
N GLU A 117 7.98 -7.16 15.05
CA GLU A 117 8.58 -6.09 15.84
C GLU A 117 7.92 -6.01 17.21
N LYS A 118 8.71 -5.64 18.22
CA LYS A 118 8.22 -5.32 19.57
C LYS A 118 8.47 -3.86 19.89
N ARG A 119 7.60 -3.31 20.73
CA ARG A 119 7.76 -1.99 21.36
C ARG A 119 7.33 -2.09 22.82
N GLU A 120 8.15 -1.60 23.72
CA GLU A 120 7.77 -1.45 25.13
C GLU A 120 6.62 -0.43 25.25
N SER A 121 5.64 -0.68 26.13
CA SER A 121 4.47 0.18 26.27
C SER A 121 4.81 1.62 26.66
N LYS A 122 5.98 1.85 27.25
CA LYS A 122 6.51 3.16 27.66
C LYS A 122 7.38 3.82 26.57
N SER A 123 7.70 3.09 25.50
CA SER A 123 8.57 3.53 24.41
C SER A 123 7.78 3.80 23.13
N THR A 124 8.31 4.63 22.26
CA THR A 124 7.80 4.86 20.90
C THR A 124 8.57 4.06 19.84
N ASN A 125 9.72 3.49 20.21
CA ASN A 125 10.62 2.82 19.28
C ASN A 125 10.25 1.36 19.09
N TRP A 126 10.01 0.98 17.84
CA TRP A 126 9.84 -0.40 17.42
C TRP A 126 11.19 -1.04 17.12
N SER A 127 11.35 -2.29 17.50
CA SER A 127 12.56 -3.08 17.26
C SER A 127 12.20 -4.41 16.61
N SER A 128 12.87 -4.76 15.52
CA SER A 128 12.73 -6.08 14.90
C SER A 128 13.25 -7.16 15.84
N VAL A 129 12.44 -8.19 16.04
CA VAL A 129 12.77 -9.32 16.94
C VAL A 129 13.02 -10.60 16.18
N ILE A 130 12.22 -10.87 15.15
CA ILE A 130 12.36 -12.08 14.35
C ILE A 130 11.75 -11.88 12.97
N LYS A 131 12.42 -12.44 11.96
CA LYS A 131 11.87 -12.64 10.62
C LYS A 131 11.57 -14.13 10.42
N THR A 132 10.39 -14.44 9.89
CA THR A 132 9.94 -15.83 9.69
C THR A 132 9.10 -15.96 8.43
N GLN A 133 9.06 -17.14 7.81
CA GLN A 133 8.13 -17.45 6.71
C GLN A 133 6.82 -18.07 7.22
N GLU A 134 6.80 -18.47 8.49
CA GLU A 134 5.64 -19.04 9.15
C GLU A 134 4.63 -17.96 9.56
N THR A 135 3.37 -18.34 9.74
CA THR A 135 2.33 -17.43 10.26
C THR A 135 2.28 -17.38 11.79
N TYR A 136 3.40 -17.71 12.43
CA TYR A 136 3.59 -17.63 13.87
C TYR A 136 5.07 -17.32 14.20
N ALA A 137 5.30 -16.77 15.39
CA ALA A 137 6.64 -16.53 15.91
C ALA A 137 6.68 -16.64 17.43
N ASN A 138 7.79 -17.17 17.94
CA ASN A 138 8.10 -17.13 19.37
C ASN A 138 9.01 -15.92 19.63
N VAL A 139 8.52 -14.95 20.40
CA VAL A 139 9.27 -13.76 20.76
C VAL A 139 9.88 -13.97 22.14
N GLY A 140 11.19 -13.75 22.26
CA GLY A 140 11.94 -13.82 23.51
C GLY A 140 12.60 -12.49 23.89
N GLY A 141 13.38 -12.52 24.97
CA GLY A 141 14.07 -11.33 25.48
C GLY A 141 13.09 -10.25 25.94
N LEU A 142 11.98 -10.68 26.54
CA LEU A 142 10.98 -9.80 27.15
C LEU A 142 11.27 -9.71 28.67
N ILE A 143 10.95 -8.56 29.26
CA ILE A 143 11.18 -8.32 30.68
C ILE A 143 9.92 -8.65 31.47
N ASN A 144 10.07 -9.45 32.52
CA ASN A 144 8.97 -9.78 33.43
C ASN A 144 8.40 -8.50 34.04
N THR A 145 7.07 -8.45 34.19
CA THR A 145 6.29 -7.30 34.70
C THR A 145 6.16 -6.10 33.75
N GLU A 146 6.92 -6.06 32.63
CA GLU A 146 6.75 -5.05 31.60
C GLU A 146 5.63 -5.41 30.60
N ALA A 147 5.16 -4.38 29.91
CA ALA A 147 4.10 -4.49 28.91
C ALA A 147 4.64 -4.14 27.53
N TYR A 148 4.23 -4.90 26.51
CA TYR A 148 4.69 -4.73 25.13
C TYR A 148 3.53 -4.62 24.16
N HIS A 149 3.76 -3.88 23.07
CA HIS A 149 3.01 -3.97 21.83
C HIS A 149 3.80 -4.82 20.84
N PHE A 150 3.09 -5.59 20.02
CA PHE A 150 3.68 -6.34 18.93
C PHE A 150 3.01 -5.96 17.62
N ARG A 151 3.81 -5.86 16.56
CA ARG A 151 3.29 -5.69 15.20
C ARG A 151 4.02 -6.61 14.23
N VAL A 152 3.34 -6.94 13.14
CA VAL A 152 3.87 -7.79 12.07
C VAL A 152 3.68 -7.09 10.73
N SER A 153 4.73 -7.07 9.92
CA SER A 153 4.72 -6.64 8.51
C SER A 153 4.97 -7.81 7.58
N THR A 154 4.49 -7.69 6.35
CA THR A 154 4.73 -8.65 5.26
C THR A 154 5.87 -8.16 4.39
N GLU A 155 6.78 -9.05 3.99
CA GLU A 155 7.90 -8.77 3.10
C GLU A 155 7.89 -9.76 1.93
N THR A 156 8.08 -9.24 0.72
CA THR A 156 8.12 -9.97 -0.56
C THR A 156 9.23 -9.42 -1.45
N ASP A 157 9.44 -9.99 -2.63
CA ASP A 157 10.36 -9.46 -3.64
C ASP A 157 9.99 -8.04 -4.12
N LYS A 158 8.74 -7.62 -3.93
CA LYS A 158 8.24 -6.27 -4.24
C LYS A 158 8.45 -5.25 -3.11
N GLY A 159 8.97 -5.69 -1.96
CA GLY A 159 9.23 -4.84 -0.79
C GLY A 159 8.39 -5.22 0.43
N THR A 160 8.26 -4.28 1.36
CA THR A 160 7.66 -4.48 2.69
C THR A 160 6.37 -3.69 2.85
N SER A 161 5.35 -4.29 3.48
CA SER A 161 4.06 -3.68 3.72
C SER A 161 4.17 -2.35 4.46
N THR A 162 3.49 -1.30 3.96
CA THR A 162 3.43 0.03 4.61
C THR A 162 2.49 0.05 5.81
N THR A 163 1.54 -0.87 5.85
CA THR A 163 0.65 -1.13 6.99
C THR A 163 1.18 -2.28 7.82
N PHE A 164 0.77 -2.35 9.09
CA PHE A 164 1.16 -3.40 10.03
C PHE A 164 -0.06 -4.02 10.69
N LEU A 165 0.03 -5.31 11.04
CA LEU A 165 -0.92 -5.95 11.93
C LEU A 165 -0.40 -5.83 13.37
N GLU A 166 -1.06 -5.02 14.20
CA GLU A 166 -0.67 -4.76 15.59
C GLU A 166 -1.63 -5.41 16.60
N THR A 167 -1.13 -5.72 17.80
CA THR A 167 -1.97 -6.06 18.97
C THR A 167 -2.88 -4.90 19.36
N THR A 168 -4.19 -5.16 19.53
CA THR A 168 -5.17 -4.15 19.96
C THR A 168 -5.02 -3.74 21.43
N THR A 169 -4.35 -4.55 22.24
CA THR A 169 -4.14 -4.33 23.67
C THR A 169 -2.70 -4.59 24.04
N VAL A 170 -2.21 -3.91 25.08
CA VAL A 170 -0.89 -4.19 25.67
C VAL A 170 -0.81 -5.63 26.19
N VAL A 171 0.30 -6.30 25.91
CA VAL A 171 0.60 -7.65 26.42
C VAL A 171 1.51 -7.52 27.63
N LYS A 172 1.01 -7.90 28.81
CA LYS A 172 1.80 -7.92 30.05
C LYS A 172 2.51 -9.25 30.21
N MET A 173 3.81 -9.20 30.44
CA MET A 173 4.61 -10.40 30.68
C MET A 173 4.47 -10.80 32.14
N VAL A 174 3.87 -11.97 32.37
CA VAL A 174 3.61 -12.50 33.70
C VAL A 174 3.95 -13.97 33.77
N LYS A 175 4.54 -14.38 34.89
CA LYS A 175 4.77 -15.79 35.17
C LYS A 175 3.43 -16.50 35.31
N LYS A 176 3.15 -17.47 34.43
CA LYS A 176 1.93 -18.27 34.51
C LYS A 176 1.93 -19.05 35.83
N THR A 177 1.10 -18.65 36.79
CA THR A 177 0.94 -19.39 38.04
C THR A 177 0.09 -20.63 37.76
N VAL A 178 0.71 -21.80 37.66
CA VAL A 178 -0.04 -23.06 37.56
C VAL A 178 -0.67 -23.31 38.93
N LYS A 179 -1.99 -23.10 39.05
CA LYS A 179 -2.74 -23.57 40.21
C LYS A 179 -2.72 -25.10 40.21
N LYS A 180 -1.82 -25.72 40.98
CA LYS A 180 -1.87 -27.16 41.24
C LYS A 180 -3.16 -27.45 42.02
N LYS A 181 -4.08 -28.18 41.42
CA LYS A 181 -5.24 -28.76 42.12
C LYS A 181 -4.75 -30.03 42.82
N VAL A 182 -4.58 -29.99 44.13
CA VAL A 182 -4.29 -31.19 44.93
C VAL A 182 -5.64 -31.83 45.27
N GLU A 183 -5.90 -33.04 44.77
CA GLU A 183 -7.08 -33.83 45.13
C GLU A 183 -6.67 -34.79 46.26
N ILE A 184 -7.15 -34.53 47.48
CA ILE A 184 -6.94 -35.42 48.63
C ILE A 184 -8.08 -36.44 48.63
N ARG A 185 -7.79 -37.71 48.35
CA ARG A 185 -8.75 -38.81 48.47
C ARG A 185 -8.67 -39.40 49.88
N GLY A 186 -9.63 -39.04 50.74
CA GLY A 186 -9.82 -39.69 52.03
C GLY A 186 -10.43 -41.07 51.84
N ARG A 187 -9.73 -42.13 52.25
CA ARG A 187 -10.29 -43.49 52.31
C ARG A 187 -10.95 -43.66 53.67
N PHE A 188 -12.26 -43.47 53.75
CA PHE A 188 -13.03 -43.84 54.94
C PHE A 188 -13.19 -45.37 54.94
N GLY A 189 -12.45 -46.05 55.81
CA GLY A 189 -12.74 -47.43 56.17
C GLY A 189 -13.93 -47.44 57.11
N PHE A 190 -15.02 -48.09 56.71
CA PHE A 190 -16.09 -48.46 57.64
C PHE A 190 -15.75 -49.81 58.25
N LEU A 191 -15.90 -49.87 59.57
CA LEU A 191 -15.75 -51.05 60.43
C LEU A 191 -16.79 -52.12 60.10
#